data_AF-A0A967N275-F1
#
_entry.id   AF-A0A967N275-F1
#
_cell.length_a   1.000
_cell.length_b   1.000
_cell.length_c   1.000
_cell.angle_alpha   90.00
_cell.angle_beta   90.00
_cell.angle_gamma   90.00
#
_symmetry.space_group_name_H-M   'P 1'
#
loop_
_entity.id
_entity.type
_entity.pdbx_description
1 polymer ?
#
loop_
_entity_poly.entity_id
_entity_poly.type
_entity_poly.pdbx_seq_one_letter_code
_entity_poly.pdbx_strand_id
1 'polypeptide(L)'
;GVRTINIKAPRRFIEQMHNPTPDLIFPQTAVTDEIIPISRQEEIKETMMMGLRLIEEGISEREFNQRFGDSILDYYDREANYLVKAGLLYWKKDGEERRLCLTPRGILLGNQVFLQFL
;
A
#
# COMPACT_ATOMS: atom_id res chain seq x y z
N GLY A 1 3.35 -6.16 -9.59
CA GLY A 1 2.49 -7.24 -9.06
C GLY A 1 1.20 -7.34 -9.84
N VAL A 2 0.30 -8.24 -9.47
CA VAL A 2 -1.08 -8.30 -10.00
C VAL A 2 -2.08 -8.39 -8.85
N ARG A 3 -3.29 -7.86 -9.03
CA ARG A 3 -4.44 -8.11 -8.17
C ARG A 3 -5.34 -9.12 -8.85
N THR A 4 -5.87 -10.06 -8.09
CA THR A 4 -6.85 -11.03 -8.57
C THR A 4 -8.21 -10.71 -7.98
N ILE A 5 -9.26 -10.90 -8.77
CA ILE A 5 -10.65 -10.82 -8.30
C ILE A 5 -11.21 -12.24 -8.35
N ASN A 6 -11.78 -12.70 -7.24
CA ASN A 6 -12.45 -13.99 -7.20
C ASN A 6 -13.84 -13.91 -7.83
N ILE A 7 -14.31 -15.04 -8.37
CA ILE A 7 -15.70 -15.20 -8.84
C ILE A 7 -16.67 -14.77 -7.73
N LYS A 8 -17.52 -13.78 -8.02
CA LYS A 8 -18.43 -13.17 -7.04
C LYS A 8 -19.61 -14.07 -6.65
N ALA A 9 -20.00 -15.00 -7.54
CA ALA A 9 -21.14 -15.90 -7.32
C ALA A 9 -20.74 -17.09 -6.42
N PRO A 10 -21.27 -17.21 -5.18
CA PRO A 10 -20.79 -18.21 -4.21
C PRO A 10 -20.89 -19.65 -4.71
N ARG A 11 -21.97 -19.99 -5.40
CA ARG A 11 -22.17 -21.33 -5.96
C ARG A 11 -21.10 -21.68 -7.00
N ARG A 12 -20.82 -20.78 -7.95
CA ARG A 12 -19.79 -20.98 -8.99
C ARG A 12 -18.40 -21.04 -8.38
N PHE A 13 -18.12 -20.24 -7.35
CA PHE A 13 -16.87 -20.30 -6.60
C PHE A 13 -16.65 -21.72 -6.03
N ILE A 14 -17.64 -22.26 -5.32
CA ILE A 14 -17.55 -23.59 -4.70
C ILE A 14 -17.41 -24.69 -5.76
N GLU A 15 -18.15 -24.61 -6.87
CA GLU A 15 -18.07 -25.59 -7.97
C GLU A 15 -16.68 -25.62 -8.62
N GLN A 16 -16.05 -24.45 -8.82
CA GLN A 16 -14.69 -24.31 -9.37
C GLN A 16 -13.61 -24.78 -8.39
N MET A 17 -13.78 -24.53 -7.09
CA MET A 17 -12.83 -25.02 -6.07
C MET A 17 -12.73 -26.55 -6.03
N HIS A 18 -13.83 -27.26 -6.31
CA HIS A 18 -13.85 -28.72 -6.35
C HIS A 18 -13.35 -29.31 -7.68
N ASN A 19 -13.22 -28.48 -8.72
CA ASN A 19 -12.74 -28.90 -10.05
C ASN A 19 -11.60 -27.98 -10.51
N PRO A 20 -10.44 -28.03 -9.85
CA PRO A 20 -9.37 -27.08 -10.08
C PRO A 20 -8.82 -27.20 -11.51
N THR A 21 -8.63 -26.05 -12.16
CA THR A 21 -7.95 -25.95 -13.45
C THR A 21 -6.45 -26.24 -13.27
N PRO A 22 -5.84 -27.17 -14.03
CA PRO A 22 -4.40 -27.37 -14.00
C PRO A 22 -3.66 -26.16 -14.62
N ASP A 23 -2.38 -26.02 -14.25
CA ASP A 23 -1.41 -25.08 -14.85
C ASP A 23 -1.67 -23.57 -14.65
N LEU A 24 -2.17 -23.18 -13.48
CA LEU A 24 -2.31 -21.76 -13.11
C LEU A 24 -1.00 -21.18 -12.56
N ILE A 25 -0.69 -19.94 -12.95
CA ILE A 25 0.50 -19.20 -12.49
C ILE A 25 0.12 -18.38 -11.26
N PHE A 26 0.83 -18.58 -10.14
CA PHE A 26 0.63 -17.78 -8.93
C PHE A 26 0.68 -16.27 -9.23
N PRO A 27 -0.27 -15.45 -8.73
CA PRO A 27 -1.28 -15.76 -7.71
C PRO A 27 -2.65 -16.23 -8.23
N GLN A 28 -2.76 -16.64 -9.49
CA GLN A 28 -4.02 -17.13 -10.04
C GLN A 28 -4.45 -18.46 -9.38
N THR A 29 -5.75 -18.60 -9.22
CA THR A 29 -6.41 -19.79 -8.66
C THR A 29 -7.59 -20.18 -9.55
N ALA A 30 -8.14 -21.38 -9.37
CA ALA A 30 -9.30 -21.85 -10.15
C ALA A 30 -10.53 -20.93 -10.03
N VAL A 31 -10.56 -20.07 -9.01
CA VAL A 31 -11.63 -19.11 -8.75
C VAL A 31 -11.30 -17.67 -9.16
N THR A 32 -10.18 -17.45 -9.83
CA THR A 32 -9.81 -16.12 -10.34
C THR A 32 -10.66 -15.76 -11.57
N ASP A 33 -11.44 -14.69 -11.46
CA ASP A 33 -12.32 -14.15 -12.50
C ASP A 33 -11.60 -13.06 -13.31
N GLU A 34 -10.85 -12.18 -12.63
CA GLU A 34 -10.08 -11.10 -13.26
C GLU A 34 -8.67 -10.99 -12.69
N ILE A 35 -7.74 -10.52 -13.53
CA ILE A 35 -6.35 -10.23 -13.17
C ILE A 35 -6.04 -8.81 -13.60
N ILE A 36 -5.67 -7.97 -12.65
CA ILE A 36 -5.42 -6.56 -12.86
C ILE A 36 -3.93 -6.30 -12.60
N PRO A 37 -3.14 -5.86 -13.60
CA PRO A 37 -1.75 -5.49 -13.37
C PRO A 37 -1.66 -4.25 -12.47
N ILE A 38 -0.72 -4.28 -11.51
CA ILE A 38 -0.46 -3.14 -10.63
C ILE A 38 0.58 -2.25 -11.31
N SER A 39 0.22 -0.99 -11.56
CA SER A 39 1.15 0.01 -12.09
C SER A 39 2.15 0.44 -11.02
N ARG A 40 3.28 1.02 -11.43
CA ARG A 40 4.29 1.54 -10.48
C ARG A 40 3.70 2.60 -9.53
N GLN A 41 2.86 3.49 -10.06
CA GLN A 41 2.19 4.51 -9.25
C GLN A 41 1.27 3.86 -8.21
N GLU A 42 0.53 2.84 -8.61
CA GLU A 42 -0.39 2.12 -7.72
C GLU A 42 0.36 1.39 -6.60
N GLU A 43 1.49 0.76 -6.92
CA GLU A 43 2.35 0.09 -5.92
C GLU A 43 2.92 1.08 -4.90
N ILE A 44 3.30 2.28 -5.35
CA ILE A 44 3.76 3.37 -4.48
C ILE A 44 2.62 3.82 -3.56
N LYS A 45 1.41 4.04 -4.09
CA LYS A 45 0.22 4.42 -3.30
C LYS A 45 -0.10 3.38 -2.23
N GLU A 46 -0.13 2.10 -2.60
CA GLU A 46 -0.35 1.00 -1.65
C GLU A 46 0.73 0.97 -0.56
N THR A 47 1.99 1.18 -0.92
CA THR A 47 3.10 1.23 0.04
C THR A 47 2.95 2.39 1.01
N MET A 48 2.53 3.56 0.52
CA MET A 48 2.24 4.72 1.38
C MET A 48 1.11 4.43 2.36
N MET A 49 -0.01 3.87 1.87
CA MET A 49 -1.16 3.54 2.70
C MET A 49 -0.86 2.49 3.76
N MET A 50 -0.23 1.38 3.36
CA MET A 50 0.09 0.29 4.28
C MET A 50 1.14 0.71 5.29
N GLY A 51 2.23 1.36 4.85
CA GLY A 51 3.31 1.75 5.74
C GLY A 51 2.89 2.81 6.74
N LEU A 52 2.08 3.81 6.37
CA LEU A 52 1.54 4.76 7.34
C LEU A 52 0.56 4.12 8.33
N ARG A 53 -0.11 3.02 7.94
CA ARG A 53 -1.01 2.27 8.83
C ARG A 53 -0.25 1.41 9.85
N LEU A 54 1.02 1.11 9.61
CA LEU A 54 1.93 0.54 10.60
C LEU A 54 2.39 1.66 11.54
N ILE A 55 1.62 1.89 12.61
CA ILE A 55 1.74 3.08 13.46
C ILE A 55 3.13 3.20 14.11
N GLU A 56 3.77 2.09 14.49
CA GLU A 56 5.06 2.11 15.18
C GLU A 56 6.25 2.26 14.21
N GLU A 57 6.16 1.60 13.06
CA GLU A 57 7.21 1.49 12.05
C GLU A 57 7.18 2.64 11.03
N GLY A 58 5.99 3.09 10.64
CA GLY A 58 5.79 4.03 9.55
C GLY A 58 6.43 3.57 8.23
N ILE A 59 6.83 4.53 7.42
CA ILE A 59 7.54 4.27 6.16
C ILE A 59 9.01 4.65 6.32
N SER A 60 9.92 3.67 6.24
CA SER A 60 11.36 3.94 6.14
C SER A 60 11.69 4.54 4.79
N GLU A 61 12.39 5.68 4.80
CA GLU A 61 12.86 6.32 3.57
C GLU A 61 13.87 5.43 2.81
N ARG A 62 14.74 4.71 3.53
CA ARG A 62 15.69 3.78 2.89
C ARG A 62 14.96 2.61 2.26
N GLU A 63 14.05 1.95 2.97
CA GLU A 63 13.33 0.79 2.39
C GLU A 63 12.49 1.22 1.20
N PHE A 64 11.88 2.40 1.27
CA PHE A 64 11.18 3.00 0.14
C PHE A 64 12.12 3.24 -1.05
N ASN A 65 13.29 3.84 -0.81
CA ASN A 65 14.28 4.08 -1.86
C ASN A 65 14.86 2.78 -2.44
N GLN A 66 15.15 1.78 -1.62
CA GLN A 66 15.61 0.47 -2.10
C GLN A 66 14.58 -0.22 -2.98
N ARG A 67 13.28 -0.04 -2.67
CA ARG A 67 12.18 -0.64 -3.43
C ARG A 67 11.87 0.10 -4.72
N PHE A 68 11.89 1.44 -4.71
CA PHE A 68 11.41 2.25 -5.83
C PHE A 68 12.48 3.05 -6.56
N GLY A 69 13.72 3.11 -6.05
CA GLY A 69 14.83 3.89 -6.59
C GLY A 69 14.75 5.39 -6.32
N ASP A 70 13.67 5.87 -5.72
CA ASP A 70 13.34 7.28 -5.51
C ASP A 70 13.01 7.54 -4.03
N SER A 71 13.04 8.78 -3.58
CA SER A 71 12.60 9.14 -2.21
C SER A 71 11.08 9.33 -2.14
N ILE A 72 10.54 9.34 -0.91
CA ILE A 72 9.12 9.65 -0.68
C ILE A 72 8.79 11.07 -1.17
N LEU A 73 9.72 12.01 -1.01
CA LEU A 73 9.53 13.41 -1.38
C LEU A 73 9.54 13.63 -2.89
N ASP A 74 10.20 12.77 -3.67
CA ASP A 74 10.16 12.87 -5.13
C ASP A 74 8.73 12.70 -5.69
N TYR A 75 7.88 11.97 -4.96
CA TYR A 75 6.46 11.76 -5.30
C TYR A 75 5.50 12.66 -4.53
N TYR A 76 5.77 12.86 -3.23
CA TYR A 76 4.79 13.41 -2.28
C TYR A 76 5.33 14.57 -1.43
N ASP A 77 6.28 15.36 -1.94
CA ASP A 77 6.82 16.49 -1.19
C ASP A 77 5.74 17.46 -0.70
N ARG A 78 4.78 17.80 -1.56
CA ARG A 78 3.71 18.76 -1.21
C ARG A 78 2.78 18.19 -0.14
N GLU A 79 2.31 16.98 -0.34
CA GLU A 79 1.37 16.25 0.51
C GLU A 79 1.99 15.96 1.88
N ALA A 80 3.22 15.45 1.90
CA ALA A 80 3.96 15.15 3.13
C ALA A 80 4.22 16.42 3.94
N ASN A 81 4.72 17.50 3.29
CA ASN A 81 4.96 18.76 3.99
C ASN A 81 3.68 19.40 4.51
N TYR A 82 2.58 19.34 3.75
CA TYR A 82 1.27 19.82 4.21
C TYR A 82 0.81 19.08 5.47
N LEU A 83 0.88 17.75 5.46
CA LEU A 83 0.44 16.90 6.57
C LEU A 83 1.35 17.01 7.80
N VAL A 84 2.65 17.21 7.60
CA VAL A 84 3.60 17.51 8.69
C VAL A 84 3.29 18.86 9.32
N LYS A 85 3.07 19.91 8.51
CA LYS A 85 2.66 21.23 9.01
C LYS A 85 1.31 21.20 9.73
N ALA A 86 0.39 20.34 9.30
CA ALA A 86 -0.89 20.11 9.97
C ALA A 86 -0.78 19.29 11.27
N GLY A 87 0.41 18.78 11.61
CA GLY A 87 0.65 17.95 12.79
C GLY A 87 0.03 16.57 12.71
N LEU A 88 -0.21 16.05 11.50
CA LEU A 88 -0.78 14.72 11.26
C LEU A 88 0.30 13.69 10.93
N LEU A 89 1.40 14.13 10.33
CA LEU A 89 2.60 13.33 10.11
C LEU A 89 3.80 13.93 10.83
N TYR A 90 4.81 13.11 11.06
CA TYR A 90 6.11 13.56 11.52
C TYR A 90 7.21 12.65 10.99
N TRP A 91 8.43 13.21 10.90
CA TRP A 91 9.63 12.44 10.59
C TRP A 91 10.26 11.96 11.89
N LYS A 92 10.30 10.64 12.08
CA LYS A 92 10.97 9.96 13.19
C LYS A 92 12.40 9.65 12.74
N LYS A 93 13.40 10.01 13.55
CA LYS A 93 14.79 9.61 13.32
C LYS A 93 14.97 8.12 13.64
N ASP A 94 15.63 7.38 12.76
CA ASP A 94 15.98 5.96 12.95
C ASP A 94 17.45 5.77 12.52
N GLY A 95 18.37 5.90 13.49
CA GLY A 95 19.81 5.94 13.19
C GLY A 95 20.20 7.16 12.35
N GLU A 96 20.82 6.92 11.20
CA GLU A 96 21.14 7.94 10.19
C GLU A 96 19.99 8.21 9.21
N GLU A 97 18.90 7.45 9.31
CA GLU A 97 17.75 7.52 8.43
C GLU A 97 16.55 8.18 9.11
N ARG A 98 15.46 8.34 8.34
CA ARG A 98 14.19 8.82 8.84
C ARG A 98 13.02 7.95 8.36
N ARG A 99 11.99 7.93 9.19
CA ARG A 99 10.71 7.27 8.93
C ARG A 99 9.60 8.31 8.93
N LEU A 100 8.67 8.19 7.97
CA LEU A 100 7.45 9.00 7.97
C LEU A 100 6.37 8.26 8.76
N CYS A 101 5.88 8.88 9.83
CA CYS A 101 4.95 8.26 10.79
C CYS A 101 3.72 9.15 11.03
N LEU A 102 2.60 8.53 11.40
CA LEU A 102 1.42 9.24 11.91
C LEU A 102 1.66 9.76 13.32
N THR A 103 1.29 11.01 13.60
CA THR A 103 1.18 11.48 14.98
C THR A 103 -0.02 10.80 15.68
N PRO A 104 -0.13 10.86 17.02
CA PRO A 104 -1.34 10.39 17.71
C PRO A 104 -2.64 11.00 17.15
N ARG A 105 -2.60 12.27 16.75
CA ARG A 105 -3.72 12.94 16.08
C ARG A 105 -3.91 12.43 14.64
N GLY A 106 -2.80 12.20 13.92
CA GLY A 106 -2.81 11.61 12.59
C GLY A 106 -3.48 10.24 12.55
N ILE A 107 -3.28 9.41 13.58
CA ILE A 107 -3.94 8.09 13.70
C ILE A 107 -5.47 8.25 13.75
N LEU A 108 -5.97 9.19 14.57
CA LEU A 108 -7.41 9.46 14.67
C LEU A 108 -8.00 10.00 13.36
N LEU A 109 -7.20 10.69 12.55
CA LEU A 109 -7.57 11.27 11.27
C LEU A 109 -6.98 10.50 10.07
N GLY A 110 -6.66 9.20 10.26
CA GLY A 110 -5.91 8.42 9.28
C GLY A 110 -6.54 8.44 7.89
N ASN A 111 -7.86 8.33 7.78
CA ASN A 111 -8.56 8.40 6.49
C ASN A 111 -8.33 9.73 5.75
N GLN A 112 -8.25 10.86 6.48
CA GLN A 112 -7.95 12.16 5.87
C GLN A 112 -6.49 12.25 5.39
N VAL A 113 -5.58 11.63 6.14
CA VAL A 113 -4.17 11.51 5.77
C VAL A 113 -4.03 10.66 4.50
N PHE A 114 -4.65 9.48 4.46
CA PHE A 114 -4.56 8.55 3.32
C PHE A 114 -5.15 9.13 2.03
N LEU A 115 -6.19 9.97 2.13
CA LEU A 115 -6.76 10.68 0.98
C LEU A 115 -5.78 11.60 0.26
N GLN A 116 -4.71 12.07 0.92
CA GLN A 116 -3.69 12.89 0.26
C GLN A 116 -2.78 12.06 -0.66
N PHE A 117 -2.74 10.74 -0.49
CA PHE A 117 -1.88 9.84 -1.25
C PHE A 117 -2.65 8.99 -2.28
N LEU A 118 -3.92 9.33 -2.55
CA LEU A 118 -4.81 8.61 -3.47
C LEU A 118 -4.68 9.04 -4.93
#